data_AF-A0A7J7KQV2-F1
#
_entry.id   AF-A0A7J7KQV2-F1
#
_cell.length_a   1.000
_cell.length_b   1.000
_cell.length_c   1.000
_cell.angle_alpha   90.00
_cell.angle_beta   90.00
_cell.angle_gamma   90.00
#
_symmetry.space_group_name_H-M   'P 1'
#
loop_
_entity.id
_entity.type
_entity.pdbx_description
1 polymer ?
#
loop_
_entity_poly.entity_id
_entity_poly.type
_entity_poly.pdbx_seq_one_letter_code
_entity_poly.pdbx_strand_id
1 'polypeptide(L)'
;MLLFWIFMHQAIMRHSEAWKSSLRYRAPDLDCMPGLRRITLNRNPLLGDNGAKALADSLKDDLWLKAVDLQECGLTDVGAEHLLDALRLNSTILVLDIRGNPIW
;
A
#
# COMPACT_ATOMS: atom_id res chain seq x y z
N MET A 1 -17.79 -10.34 -21.01
CA MET A 1 -18.78 -9.33 -20.56
C MET A 1 -18.83 -9.17 -19.05
N LEU A 2 -18.88 -10.24 -18.25
CA LEU A 2 -18.94 -10.16 -16.77
C LEU A 2 -17.70 -9.50 -16.12
N LEU A 3 -16.49 -9.84 -16.58
CA LEU A 3 -15.23 -9.31 -16.04
C LEU A 3 -15.09 -7.79 -16.26
N PHE A 4 -15.46 -7.31 -17.45
CA PHE A 4 -15.49 -5.87 -17.76
C PHE A 4 -16.48 -5.14 -16.85
N TRP A 5 -17.64 -5.73 -16.60
CA TRP A 5 -18.63 -5.20 -15.69
C TRP A 5 -18.13 -5.17 -14.25
N ILE A 6 -17.38 -6.19 -13.80
CA ILE A 6 -16.74 -6.22 -12.47
C ILE A 6 -15.68 -5.12 -12.35
N PHE A 7 -14.81 -4.94 -13.36
CA PHE A 7 -13.82 -3.86 -13.35
C PHE A 7 -14.45 -2.48 -13.37
N MET A 8 -15.47 -2.27 -14.20
CA MET A 8 -16.23 -1.02 -14.23
C MET A 8 -16.99 -0.79 -12.93
N HIS A 9 -17.60 -1.82 -12.35
CA HIS A 9 -18.31 -1.74 -11.08
C HIS A 9 -17.34 -1.39 -9.94
N GLN A 10 -16.16 -2.02 -9.89
CA GLN A 10 -15.11 -1.71 -8.93
C GLN A 10 -14.55 -0.28 -9.11
N ALA A 11 -14.41 0.19 -10.35
CA ALA A 11 -14.00 1.57 -10.65
C ALA A 11 -15.07 2.59 -10.27
N ILE A 12 -16.35 2.30 -10.56
CA ILE A 12 -17.50 3.15 -10.21
C ILE A 12 -17.67 3.22 -8.69
N MET A 13 -17.48 2.12 -7.96
CA MET A 13 -17.56 2.13 -6.50
C MET A 13 -16.42 2.93 -5.86
N ARG A 14 -15.17 2.79 -6.35
CA ARG A 14 -14.03 3.62 -5.93
C ARG A 14 -14.29 5.11 -6.12
N HIS A 15 -14.82 5.49 -7.28
CA HIS A 15 -15.22 6.87 -7.53
C HIS A 15 -16.39 7.29 -6.65
N SER A 16 -17.40 6.45 -6.42
CA SER A 16 -18.58 6.84 -5.63
C SER A 16 -18.30 7.00 -4.13
N GLU A 17 -17.41 6.19 -3.55
CA GLU A 17 -17.05 6.29 -2.12
C GLU A 17 -16.05 7.43 -1.87
N ALA A 18 -15.08 7.62 -2.77
CA ALA A 18 -14.22 8.79 -2.76
C ALA A 18 -15.03 10.09 -2.96
N TRP A 19 -16.05 10.06 -3.83
CA TRP A 19 -16.94 11.19 -4.10
C TRP A 19 -17.93 11.48 -2.97
N LYS A 20 -18.52 10.45 -2.34
CA LYS A 20 -19.38 10.61 -1.15
C LYS A 20 -18.60 11.16 0.05
N SER A 21 -17.32 10.81 0.16
CA SER A 21 -16.42 11.33 1.21
C SER A 21 -15.88 12.73 0.86
N SER A 22 -15.71 13.04 -0.43
CA SER A 22 -15.28 14.36 -0.92
C SER A 22 -16.37 15.44 -0.87
N LEU A 23 -17.65 15.07 -1.01
CA LEU A 23 -18.78 16.02 -1.01
C LEU A 23 -19.18 16.54 0.38
N ARG A 24 -18.65 15.95 1.45
CA ARG A 24 -18.76 16.51 2.80
C ARG A 24 -17.33 16.86 3.19
N TYR A 25 -17.02 18.13 3.38
CA TYR A 25 -15.75 18.64 3.92
C TYR A 25 -15.41 18.03 5.30
N ARG A 26 -15.15 16.73 5.33
CA ARG A 26 -14.68 15.96 6.46
C ARG A 26 -13.50 15.18 5.91
N ALA A 27 -12.35 15.38 6.53
CA ALA A 27 -11.24 14.46 6.35
C ALA A 27 -11.80 13.03 6.50
N PRO A 28 -11.46 12.11 5.59
CA PRO A 28 -11.90 10.73 5.72
C PRO A 28 -11.46 10.22 7.10
N ASP A 29 -12.42 9.68 7.87
CA ASP A 29 -12.14 9.10 9.17
C ASP A 29 -11.47 7.74 8.97
N LEU A 30 -10.15 7.77 8.83
CA LEU A 30 -9.31 6.61 8.52
C LEU A 30 -9.40 5.52 9.61
N ASP A 31 -9.82 5.86 10.83
CA ASP A 31 -9.99 4.90 11.91
C ASP A 31 -11.26 4.06 11.73
N CYS A 32 -12.30 4.65 11.16
CA CYS A 32 -13.60 4.00 10.95
C CYS A 32 -13.72 3.25 9.61
N MET A 33 -12.78 3.44 8.68
CA MET A 33 -12.87 2.86 7.33
C MET A 33 -12.53 1.35 7.33
N PRO A 34 -13.40 0.46 6.84
CA PRO A 34 -13.07 -0.97 6.74
C PRO A 34 -11.92 -1.17 5.75
N GLY A 35 -10.89 -1.94 6.13
CA GLY A 35 -9.72 -2.15 5.28
C GLY A 35 -8.56 -2.80 6.02
N LEU A 36 -7.60 -3.34 5.29
CA LEU A 36 -6.42 -3.99 5.87
C LEU A 36 -5.52 -2.94 6.53
N ARG A 37 -5.15 -3.17 7.80
CA ARG A 37 -4.30 -2.23 8.56
C ARG A 37 -2.82 -2.62 8.58
N ARG A 38 -2.53 -3.91 8.40
CA ARG A 38 -1.18 -4.44 8.45
C ARG A 38 -1.00 -5.56 7.45
N ILE A 39 0.14 -5.55 6.76
CA ILE A 39 0.61 -6.66 5.94
C ILE A 39 1.94 -7.15 6.53
N THR A 40 2.08 -8.45 6.71
CA THR A 40 3.31 -9.09 7.16
C THR A 40 3.73 -10.12 6.11
N LEU A 41 4.89 -9.89 5.49
CA LEU A 41 5.47 -10.76 4.45
C LEU A 41 6.90 -11.19 4.81
N ASN A 42 7.25 -11.16 6.10
CA ASN A 42 8.58 -11.53 6.58
C ASN A 42 9.04 -12.90 6.06
N ARG A 43 10.36 -13.06 5.88
CA ARG A 43 11.04 -14.28 5.45
C ARG A 43 10.56 -14.80 4.10
N ASN A 44 10.27 -13.87 3.19
CA ASN A 44 9.99 -14.18 1.78
C ASN A 44 11.12 -13.62 0.91
N PRO A 45 12.29 -14.29 0.82
CA PRO A 45 13.46 -13.78 0.11
C PRO A 45 13.26 -13.62 -1.40
N LEU A 46 12.24 -14.28 -1.96
CA LEU A 46 11.87 -14.17 -3.37
C LEU A 46 11.03 -12.92 -3.68
N LEU A 47 10.62 -12.15 -2.67
CA LEU A 47 9.94 -10.88 -2.87
C LEU A 47 10.87 -9.91 -3.60
N GLY A 48 12.08 -9.71 -3.05
CA GLY A 48 13.14 -8.91 -3.66
C GLY A 48 12.70 -7.50 -4.06
N ASP A 49 13.53 -6.83 -4.85
CA ASP A 49 13.26 -5.44 -5.26
C ASP A 49 12.02 -5.31 -6.16
N ASN A 50 11.75 -6.33 -6.98
CA ASN A 50 10.58 -6.33 -7.85
C ASN A 50 9.26 -6.40 -7.07
N GLY A 51 9.20 -7.24 -6.02
CA GLY A 51 8.04 -7.29 -5.14
C GLY A 51 7.94 -6.04 -4.28
N ALA A 52 9.06 -5.46 -3.84
CA ALA A 52 9.10 -4.17 -3.16
C ALA A 52 8.51 -3.05 -4.03
N LYS A 53 8.88 -3.01 -5.31
CA LYS A 53 8.37 -2.05 -6.29
C LYS A 53 6.85 -2.18 -6.48
N ALA A 54 6.37 -3.41 -6.69
CA ALA A 54 4.94 -3.66 -6.85
C ALA A 54 4.14 -3.25 -5.60
N LEU A 55 4.70 -3.52 -4.41
CA LEU A 55 4.12 -3.07 -3.15
C LEU A 55 4.12 -1.53 -3.08
N ALA A 56 5.26 -0.90 -3.33
CA ALA A 56 5.43 0.55 -3.30
C ALA A 56 4.42 1.26 -4.23
N ASP A 57 4.26 0.79 -5.46
CA ASP A 57 3.30 1.36 -6.41
C ASP A 57 1.85 1.24 -5.91
N SER A 58 1.52 0.17 -5.20
CA SER A 58 0.20 0.00 -4.59
C SER A 58 0.02 0.88 -3.35
N LEU A 59 1.08 1.11 -2.59
CA LEU A 59 1.04 1.90 -1.36
C LEU A 59 0.92 3.40 -1.64
N LYS A 60 1.34 3.94 -2.78
CA LYS A 60 1.23 5.38 -3.07
C LYS A 60 -0.18 5.93 -2.90
N ASP A 61 -1.20 5.16 -3.30
CA ASP A 61 -2.60 5.57 -3.27
C ASP A 61 -3.41 4.91 -2.13
N ASP A 62 -2.79 4.08 -1.29
CA ASP A 62 -3.47 3.40 -0.20
C ASP A 62 -3.68 4.34 1.00
N LEU A 63 -4.90 4.38 1.54
CA LEU A 63 -5.24 5.25 2.68
C LEU A 63 -5.48 4.47 3.99
N TRP A 64 -5.41 3.14 3.95
CA TRP A 64 -5.87 2.26 5.03
C TRP A 64 -4.72 1.60 5.78
N LEU A 65 -3.66 1.21 5.07
CA LEU A 65 -2.55 0.47 5.65
C LEU A 65 -1.77 1.36 6.61
N LYS A 66 -1.53 0.85 7.82
CA LYS A 66 -0.74 1.52 8.85
C LYS A 66 0.62 0.88 9.04
N ALA A 67 0.76 -0.39 8.67
CA ALA A 67 1.99 -1.13 8.89
C ALA A 67 2.33 -2.14 7.81
N VAL A 68 3.61 -2.21 7.45
CA VAL A 68 4.17 -3.20 6.52
C VAL A 68 5.41 -3.84 7.14
N ASP A 69 5.43 -5.17 7.21
CA ASP A 69 6.62 -5.92 7.62
C ASP A 69 7.19 -6.71 6.44
N LEU A 70 8.45 -6.46 6.13
CA LEU A 70 9.22 -7.05 5.05
C LEU A 70 10.59 -7.54 5.55
N GLN A 71 10.67 -8.04 6.76
CA GLN A 71 11.94 -8.52 7.33
C GLN A 71 12.45 -9.73 6.54
N GLU A 72 13.76 -9.79 6.28
CA GLU A 72 14.38 -10.94 5.58
C GLU A 72 13.70 -11.26 4.21
N CYS A 73 13.36 -10.24 3.42
CA CYS A 73 12.65 -10.36 2.14
C CYS A 73 13.52 -10.21 0.88
N GLY A 74 14.84 -10.14 1.06
CA GLY A 74 15.79 -9.99 -0.05
C GLY A 74 15.79 -8.60 -0.70
N LEU A 75 15.38 -7.56 0.04
CA LEU A 75 15.41 -6.17 -0.43
C LEU A 75 16.84 -5.65 -0.48
N THR A 76 17.22 -5.02 -1.58
CA THR A 76 18.45 -4.22 -1.70
C THR A 76 18.13 -2.73 -1.60
N ASP A 77 19.13 -1.89 -1.79
CA ASP A 77 18.96 -0.43 -1.84
C ASP A 77 17.94 0.00 -2.90
N VAL A 78 17.84 -0.74 -4.01
CA VAL A 78 16.86 -0.48 -5.08
C VAL A 78 15.43 -0.68 -4.58
N GLY A 79 15.17 -1.79 -3.88
CA GLY A 79 13.86 -2.03 -3.28
C GLY A 79 13.53 -1.02 -2.17
N ALA A 80 14.53 -0.61 -1.40
CA ALA A 80 14.39 0.42 -0.37
C ALA A 80 14.05 1.80 -0.97
N GLU A 81 14.68 2.19 -2.09
CA GLU A 81 14.35 3.44 -2.81
C GLU A 81 12.90 3.46 -3.28
N HIS A 82 12.39 2.35 -3.83
CA HIS A 82 10.98 2.26 -4.22
C HIS A 82 10.03 2.47 -3.04
N LEU A 83 10.32 1.84 -1.89
CA LEU A 83 9.53 2.02 -0.68
C LEU A 83 9.63 3.46 -0.16
N LEU A 84 10.81 4.08 -0.22
CA LEU A 84 11.01 5.48 0.16
C LEU A 84 10.17 6.43 -0.70
N ASP A 85 10.15 6.23 -2.02
CA ASP A 85 9.33 7.03 -2.93
C ASP A 85 7.83 6.89 -2.64
N ALA A 86 7.37 5.68 -2.31
CA ALA A 86 5.99 5.47 -1.89
C ALA A 86 5.66 6.19 -0.57
N LEU A 87 6.56 6.15 0.42
CA LEU A 87 6.38 6.82 1.71
C LEU A 87 6.43 8.35 1.61
N ARG A 88 7.08 8.92 0.60
CA ARG A 88 7.01 10.38 0.34
C ARG A 88 5.62 10.82 -0.09
N LEU A 89 4.86 9.94 -0.72
CA LEU A 89 3.51 10.21 -1.23
C LEU A 89 2.42 9.73 -0.26
N ASN A 90 2.69 8.67 0.51
CA ASN A 90 1.76 8.11 1.48
C ASN A 90 2.06 8.57 2.91
N SER A 91 1.11 9.30 3.52
CA SER A 91 1.20 9.79 4.90
C SER A 91 0.46 8.92 5.94
N THR A 92 -0.08 7.79 5.52
CA THR A 92 -0.90 6.89 6.36
C THR A 92 -0.12 5.72 6.96
N ILE A 93 0.99 5.32 6.34
CA ILE A 93 1.88 4.26 6.86
C ILE A 93 2.66 4.82 8.05
N LEU A 94 2.54 4.13 9.18
CA LEU A 94 3.18 4.50 10.46
C LEU A 94 4.35 3.58 10.80
N VAL A 95 4.33 2.34 10.29
CA VAL A 95 5.36 1.34 10.57
C VAL A 95 5.79 0.69 9.26
N LEU A 96 7.08 0.78 8.95
CA LEU A 96 7.73 -0.02 7.92
C LEU A 96 8.91 -0.75 8.56
N ASP A 97 8.87 -2.08 8.58
CA ASP A 97 9.94 -2.90 9.13
C ASP A 97 10.63 -3.70 8.03
N ILE A 98 11.84 -3.27 7.67
CA ILE A 98 12.69 -3.85 6.63
C ILE A 98 13.98 -4.47 7.19
N ARG A 99 14.02 -4.78 8.49
CA ARG A 99 15.23 -5.35 9.13
C ARG A 99 15.62 -6.70 8.53
N GLY A 100 16.91 -7.01 8.54
CA GLY A 100 17.41 -8.29 8.02
C GLY A 100 17.39 -8.39 6.48
N ASN A 101 17.22 -7.27 5.78
CA ASN A 101 17.46 -7.18 4.34
C ASN A 101 18.89 -6.67 4.05
N PRO A 102 19.50 -7.06 2.92
CA PRO A 102 20.82 -6.62 2.52
C PRO A 102 20.83 -5.18 1.94
N ILE A 103 20.42 -4.21 2.75
CA ILE A 103 20.40 -2.77 2.45
C ILE A 103 21.66 -2.15 3.06
N TRP A 104 22.37 -1.29 2.31
CA TRP A 104 23.69 -0.73 2.65
C TRP A 104 23.67 0.76 2.99
#